data_AF-A0A966SY94-F1
#
_entry.id   AF-A0A966SY94-F1
#
_cell.length_a   1.000
_cell.length_b   1.000
_cell.length_c   1.000
_cell.angle_alpha   90.00
_cell.angle_beta   90.00
_cell.angle_gamma   90.00
#
_symmetry.space_group_name_H-M   'P 1'
#
loop_
_entity.id
_entity.type
_entity.pdbx_description
1 polymer ?
#
loop_
_entity_poly.entity_id
_entity_poly.type
_entity_poly.pdbx_seq_one_letter_code
_entity_poly.pdbx_strand_id
1 'polypeptide(L)'
;MADRDEVQTARWQAIREQVGMHLRGLRLQSGATSQARLSTDLEALGYRMTQSMVSRYEQGILDAPLSLERLAGWALCCQGLSAPMFMDLMSLVGFSLPWSIGDLERFDQLLVRYRALPLPDQIVFRRSLLWH
;
A
#
# COMPACT_ATOMS: atom_id res chain seq x y z
N MET A 1 7.00 -12.23 25.93
CA MET A 1 6.03 -12.04 24.83
C MET A 1 5.38 -10.65 24.91
N ALA A 2 4.92 -10.18 26.08
CA ALA A 2 4.37 -8.83 26.29
C ALA A 2 5.30 -7.68 25.82
N ASP A 3 6.59 -7.71 26.17
CA ASP A 3 7.57 -6.68 25.75
C ASP A 3 7.66 -6.49 24.22
N ARG A 4 7.53 -7.59 23.46
CA ARG A 4 7.65 -7.53 21.99
C ARG A 4 6.44 -6.84 21.37
N ASP A 5 5.25 -7.10 21.91
CA ASP A 5 4.01 -6.50 21.43
C ASP A 5 3.90 -5.03 21.83
N GLU A 6 4.41 -4.65 23.01
CA GLU A 6 4.51 -3.25 23.45
C GLU A 6 5.45 -2.44 22.56
N VAL A 7 6.63 -2.98 22.22
CA VAL A 7 7.58 -2.30 21.32
C VAL A 7 7.01 -2.15 19.90
N GLN A 8 6.32 -3.16 19.38
CA GLN A 8 5.68 -3.08 18.06
C GLN A 8 4.51 -2.08 18.06
N THR A 9 3.73 -2.04 19.14
CA THR A 9 2.65 -1.08 19.31
C THR A 9 3.20 0.34 19.39
N ALA A 10 4.24 0.59 20.19
CA ALA A 10 4.87 1.90 20.31
C ALA A 10 5.48 2.37 18.98
N ARG A 11 6.12 1.46 18.23
CA ARG A 11 6.63 1.75 16.88
C ARG A 11 5.52 2.15 15.93
N TRP A 12 4.43 1.39 15.90
CA TRP A 12 3.28 1.71 15.05
C TRP A 12 2.66 3.06 15.41
N GLN A 13 2.45 3.32 16.71
CA GLN A 13 1.91 4.59 17.20
C GLN A 13 2.77 5.79 16.76
N ALA A 14 4.09 5.63 16.68
CA ALA A 14 4.99 6.67 16.22
C ALA A 14 4.91 6.96 14.71
N ILE A 15 4.55 5.98 13.88
CA ILE A 15 4.61 6.11 12.40
C ILE A 15 3.23 6.15 11.73
N ARG A 16 2.15 5.77 12.41
CA ARG A 16 0.81 5.59 11.81
C ARG A 16 0.28 6.80 11.06
N GLU A 17 0.58 8.01 11.55
CA GLU A 17 0.19 9.26 10.89
C GLU A 17 0.96 9.48 9.59
N GLN A 18 2.28 9.23 9.60
CA GLN A 18 3.12 9.34 8.41
C GLN A 18 2.75 8.30 7.35
N VAL A 19 2.47 7.06 7.78
CA VAL A 19 1.96 6.00 6.91
C VAL A 19 0.62 6.42 6.32
N GLY A 20 -0.31 6.95 7.13
CA GLY A 20 -1.60 7.45 6.65
C GLY A 20 -1.47 8.56 5.61
N MET A 21 -0.57 9.52 5.84
CA MET A 21 -0.28 10.59 4.87
C MET A 21 0.26 10.03 3.55
N HIS A 22 1.17 9.04 3.59
CA HIS A 22 1.70 8.41 2.38
C HIS A 22 0.62 7.64 1.61
N LEU A 23 -0.21 6.85 2.29
CA LEU A 23 -1.32 6.10 1.69
C LEU A 23 -2.34 7.04 1.03
N ARG A 24 -2.66 8.15 1.69
CA ARG A 24 -3.52 9.20 1.15
C ARG A 24 -2.89 9.89 -0.05
N GLY A 25 -1.59 10.20 0.02
CA GLY A 25 -0.83 10.80 -1.07
C GLY A 25 -0.86 9.94 -2.33
N LEU A 26 -0.58 8.64 -2.19
CA LEU A 26 -0.67 7.64 -3.25
C LEU A 26 -2.04 7.64 -3.94
N ARG A 27 -3.13 7.71 -3.16
CA ARG A 27 -4.49 7.69 -3.70
C ARG A 27 -4.85 8.97 -4.47
N LEU A 28 -4.29 10.11 -4.09
CA LEU A 28 -4.67 11.41 -4.63
C LEU A 28 -3.79 11.89 -5.81
N GLN A 29 -2.55 11.42 -5.93
CA GLN A 29 -1.53 12.06 -6.78
C GLN A 29 -1.69 11.89 -8.31
N SER A 30 -2.47 10.93 -8.83
CA SER A 30 -2.51 10.70 -10.30
C SER A 30 -3.88 10.38 -10.87
N GLY A 31 -4.93 10.77 -10.15
CA GLY A 31 -6.31 10.42 -10.46
C GLY A 31 -6.97 10.07 -9.16
N ALA A 32 -7.70 11.03 -8.60
CA ALA A 32 -8.31 10.90 -7.28
C ALA A 32 -9.22 9.67 -7.25
N THR A 33 -8.68 8.56 -6.73
CA THR A 33 -9.46 7.34 -6.54
C THR A 33 -10.27 7.56 -5.28
N SER A 34 -11.58 7.35 -5.31
CA SER A 34 -12.39 7.49 -4.10
C SER A 34 -12.02 6.40 -3.10
N GLN A 35 -12.18 6.67 -1.80
CA GLN A 35 -11.97 5.66 -0.76
C GLN A 35 -12.87 4.44 -0.97
N ALA A 36 -14.10 4.66 -1.47
CA ALA A 36 -15.04 3.59 -1.82
C ALA A 36 -14.50 2.71 -2.95
N ARG A 37 -13.97 3.31 -4.01
CA ARG A 37 -13.36 2.58 -5.12
C ARG A 37 -12.16 1.76 -4.64
N LEU A 38 -11.29 2.37 -3.84
CA LEU A 38 -10.14 1.68 -3.27
C LEU A 38 -10.55 0.50 -2.37
N SER A 39 -11.59 0.66 -1.54
CA SER A 39 -12.09 -0.46 -0.74
C SER A 39 -12.60 -1.61 -1.61
N THR A 40 -13.32 -1.32 -2.71
CA THR A 40 -13.76 -2.34 -3.66
C THR A 40 -12.60 -3.05 -4.33
N ASP A 41 -11.58 -2.31 -4.77
CA ASP A 41 -10.40 -2.90 -5.42
C ASP A 41 -9.59 -3.76 -4.44
N LEU A 42 -9.47 -3.35 -3.16
CA LEU A 42 -8.86 -4.14 -2.09
C LEU A 42 -9.66 -5.41 -1.76
N GLU A 43 -10.99 -5.32 -1.73
CA GLU A 43 -11.88 -6.46 -1.53
C GLU A 43 -11.74 -7.47 -2.67
N ALA A 44 -11.58 -7.01 -3.91
CA ALA A 44 -11.30 -7.87 -5.06
C ALA A 44 -9.96 -8.62 -4.92
N LEU A 45 -9.00 -8.13 -4.14
CA LEU A 45 -7.77 -8.84 -3.80
C LEU A 45 -7.93 -9.84 -2.64
N GLY A 46 -9.10 -9.90 -2.02
CA GLY A 46 -9.37 -10.73 -0.85
C GLY A 46 -9.12 -10.00 0.48
N TYR A 47 -8.76 -8.72 0.46
CA TYR A 47 -8.60 -7.92 1.67
C TYR A 47 -9.95 -7.36 2.12
N ARG A 48 -10.47 -7.86 3.24
CA ARG A 48 -11.68 -7.30 3.88
C ARG A 48 -11.35 -5.92 4.45
N MET A 49 -11.52 -4.88 3.63
CA MET A 49 -11.29 -3.48 4.02
C MET A 49 -12.48 -2.63 3.60
N THR A 50 -13.17 -2.04 4.58
CA THR A 50 -14.28 -1.13 4.30
C THR A 50 -13.76 0.27 3.99
N GLN A 51 -14.59 1.09 3.35
CA GLN A 51 -14.28 2.52 3.15
C GLN A 51 -13.94 3.24 4.47
N SER A 52 -14.62 2.90 5.56
CA SER A 52 -14.34 3.45 6.90
C SER A 52 -12.94 3.09 7.39
N MET A 53 -12.52 1.84 7.19
CA MET A 53 -11.15 1.41 7.51
C MET A 53 -10.13 2.15 6.67
N VAL A 54 -10.37 2.28 5.36
CA VAL A 54 -9.52 3.07 4.45
C VAL A 54 -9.36 4.50 5.00
N SER A 55 -10.47 5.17 5.32
CA SER A 55 -10.43 6.53 5.84
C SER A 55 -9.66 6.66 7.15
N ARG A 56 -9.82 5.71 8.07
CA ARG A 56 -9.10 5.71 9.36
C ARG A 56 -7.60 5.44 9.20
N TYR A 57 -7.20 4.59 8.26
CA TYR A 57 -5.79 4.38 7.94
C TYR A 57 -5.16 5.64 7.35
N GLU A 58 -5.84 6.31 6.42
CA GLU A 58 -5.37 7.57 5.84
C GLU A 58 -5.23 8.71 6.86
N GLN A 59 -6.05 8.67 7.92
CA GLN A 59 -5.98 9.62 9.03
C GLN A 59 -4.97 9.21 10.11
N GLY A 60 -4.37 8.02 10.03
CA GLY A 60 -3.46 7.50 11.05
C GLY A 60 -4.12 7.19 12.39
N ILE A 61 -5.44 6.96 12.42
CA ILE A 61 -6.20 6.77 13.69
C ILE A 61 -6.32 5.28 14.07
N LEU A 62 -6.08 4.36 13.13
CA LEU A 62 -6.18 2.92 13.42
C LEU A 62 -4.98 2.43 14.24
N ASP A 63 -5.28 1.74 15.35
CA ASP A 63 -4.27 1.21 16.27
C ASP A 63 -3.59 -0.08 15.78
N ALA A 64 -4.24 -0.79 14.85
CA ALA A 64 -3.66 -1.99 14.26
C ALA A 64 -2.86 -1.62 13.00
N PRO A 65 -1.57 -2.03 12.88
CA PRO A 65 -0.81 -1.86 11.66
C PRO A 65 -1.40 -2.71 10.52
N LEU A 66 -1.27 -2.22 9.29
CA LEU A 66 -1.51 -3.04 8.11
C LEU A 66 -0.38 -4.07 7.98
N SER A 67 -0.72 -5.28 7.53
CA SER A 67 0.30 -6.23 7.07
C SER A 67 1.01 -5.68 5.84
N LEU A 68 2.25 -6.13 5.61
CA LEU A 68 3.04 -5.75 4.43
C LEU A 68 2.28 -6.00 3.13
N GLU A 69 1.64 -7.17 3.02
CA GLU A 69 0.80 -7.53 1.88
C GLU A 69 -0.35 -6.54 1.65
N ARG A 70 -1.02 -6.09 2.72
CA ARG A 70 -2.12 -5.13 2.59
C ARG A 70 -1.62 -3.73 2.21
N LEU A 71 -0.46 -3.32 2.73
CA LEU A 71 0.19 -2.07 2.31
C LEU A 71 0.57 -2.11 0.83
N ALA A 72 1.19 -3.20 0.39
CA ALA A 72 1.54 -3.39 -1.01
C ALA A 72 0.31 -3.47 -1.92
N GLY A 73 -0.72 -4.22 -1.51
CA GLY A 73 -2.00 -4.29 -2.22
C GLY A 73 -2.69 -2.93 -2.34
N TRP A 74 -2.70 -2.14 -1.26
CA TRP A 74 -3.21 -0.76 -1.27
C TRP A 74 -2.43 0.11 -2.26
N ALA A 75 -1.11 0.08 -2.18
CA ALA A 75 -0.24 0.85 -3.06
C ALA A 75 -0.50 0.50 -4.54
N LEU A 76 -0.60 -0.80 -4.87
CA LEU A 76 -0.88 -1.29 -6.23
C LEU A 76 -2.28 -0.92 -6.75
N CYS A 77 -3.23 -0.65 -5.86
CA CYS A 77 -4.55 -0.12 -6.22
C CYS A 77 -4.51 1.38 -6.55
N CYS A 78 -3.44 2.09 -6.19
CA CYS A 78 -3.31 3.52 -6.40
C CYS A 78 -2.63 3.84 -7.75
N GLN A 79 -3.29 4.64 -8.58
CA GLN A 79 -2.75 5.07 -9.88
C GLN A 79 -1.49 5.94 -9.75
N GLY A 80 -1.31 6.61 -8.61
CA GLY A 80 -0.13 7.44 -8.33
C GLY A 80 1.10 6.68 -7.87
N LEU A 81 1.04 5.35 -7.73
CA LEU A 81 2.21 4.58 -7.29
C LEU A 81 3.39 4.76 -8.27
N SER A 82 4.57 4.98 -7.70
CA SER A 82 5.87 4.96 -8.37
C SER A 82 6.88 4.20 -7.49
N ALA A 83 8.00 3.79 -8.06
CA ALA A 83 9.06 3.09 -7.34
C ALA A 83 9.58 3.88 -6.11
N PRO A 84 9.87 5.20 -6.21
CA PRO A 84 10.31 5.98 -5.06
C PRO A 84 9.27 6.00 -3.94
N MET A 85 7.99 6.24 -4.27
CA MET A 85 6.93 6.27 -3.28
C MET A 85 6.70 4.91 -2.62
N PHE A 86 6.86 3.82 -3.39
CA PHE A 86 6.78 2.47 -2.84
C PHE A 86 7.93 2.23 -1.87
N MET A 87 9.16 2.60 -2.22
CA MET A 87 10.30 2.49 -1.32
C MET A 87 10.14 3.33 -0.06
N ASP A 88 9.66 4.57 -0.17
CA ASP A 88 9.41 5.44 0.98
C ASP A 88 8.38 4.80 1.92
N LEU A 89 7.28 4.28 1.37
CA LEU A 89 6.26 3.56 2.15
C LEU A 89 6.83 2.31 2.84
N MET A 90 7.62 1.50 2.14
CA MET A 90 8.24 0.29 2.70
C MET A 90 9.25 0.63 3.80
N SER A 91 10.08 1.66 3.57
CA SER A 91 11.07 2.14 4.53
C SER A 91 10.41 2.61 5.82
N LEU A 92 9.30 3.36 5.70
CA LEU A 92 8.51 3.81 6.86
C LEU A 92 8.01 2.66 7.73
N VAL A 93 7.63 1.54 7.13
CA VAL A 93 7.19 0.35 7.88
C VAL A 93 8.34 -0.61 8.24
N GLY A 94 9.58 -0.17 8.08
CA GLY A 94 10.79 -0.88 8.50
C GLY A 94 11.32 -1.90 7.49
N PHE A 95 10.88 -1.83 6.24
CA PHE A 95 11.34 -2.68 5.15
C PHE A 95 12.24 -1.90 4.19
N SER A 96 13.52 -2.25 4.16
CA SER A 96 14.47 -1.71 3.19
C SER A 96 14.58 -2.66 1.99
N LEU A 97 14.32 -2.14 0.80
CA LEU A 97 14.53 -2.84 -0.46
C LEU A 97 15.90 -2.41 -1.03
N PRO A 98 16.83 -3.34 -1.30
CA PRO A 98 18.15 -3.01 -1.86
C PRO A 98 18.03 -2.81 -3.39
N TRP A 99 17.14 -1.91 -3.82
CA TRP A 99 16.87 -1.65 -5.23
C TRP A 99 17.92 -0.72 -5.84
N SER A 100 18.49 -1.13 -6.97
CA SER A 100 19.31 -0.24 -7.79
C SER A 100 18.45 0.73 -8.58
N ILE A 101 19.05 1.78 -9.15
CA ILE A 101 18.34 2.70 -10.06
C ILE A 101 17.66 1.93 -11.20
N GLY A 102 18.32 0.91 -11.76
CA GLY A 102 17.75 0.07 -12.81
C GLY A 102 16.55 -0.76 -12.35
N ASP A 103 16.47 -1.12 -11.06
CA ASP A 103 15.31 -1.84 -10.51
C ASP A 103 14.12 -0.90 -10.33
N LEU A 104 14.37 0.36 -9.95
CA LEU A 104 13.34 1.40 -9.87
C LEU A 104 12.71 1.65 -11.24
N GLU A 105 13.53 1.84 -12.27
CA GLU A 105 13.05 2.04 -13.64
C GLU A 105 12.25 0.84 -14.16
N ARG A 106 12.72 -0.38 -13.90
CA ARG A 106 11.98 -1.60 -14.26
C ARG A 106 10.64 -1.68 -13.54
N PHE A 107 10.60 -1.35 -12.26
CA PHE A 107 9.36 -1.34 -11.48
C PHE A 107 8.35 -0.34 -12.06
N ASP A 108 8.78 0.89 -12.36
CA ASP A 108 7.90 1.89 -12.96
C ASP A 108 7.42 1.48 -14.36
N GLN A 109 8.29 0.90 -15.18
CA GLN A 109 7.89 0.32 -16.47
C GLN A 109 6.87 -0.81 -16.32
N LEU A 110 7.04 -1.68 -15.31
CA LEU A 110 6.08 -2.73 -14.99
C LEU A 110 4.74 -2.12 -14.55
N LEU A 111 4.73 -1.08 -13.72
CA LEU A 111 3.50 -0.39 -13.31
C LEU A 111 2.75 0.21 -14.50
N VAL A 112 3.47 0.79 -15.47
CA VAL A 112 2.86 1.32 -16.71
C VAL A 112 2.18 0.19 -17.50
N ARG A 113 2.89 -0.92 -17.74
CA ARG A 113 2.32 -2.08 -18.46
C ARG A 113 1.15 -2.69 -17.72
N TYR A 114 1.29 -2.84 -16.41
CA TYR A 114 0.26 -3.35 -15.51
C TYR A 114 -1.02 -2.51 -15.57
N ARG A 115 -0.91 -1.18 -15.53
CA ARG A 115 -2.08 -0.27 -15.60
C ARG A 115 -2.79 -0.29 -16.94
N ALA A 116 -2.09 -0.68 -18.02
CA ALA A 116 -2.70 -0.85 -19.34
C ALA A 116 -3.54 -2.12 -19.46
N LEU A 117 -3.42 -3.07 -18.52
CA LEU A 117 -4.21 -4.29 -18.53
C LEU A 117 -5.67 -4.03 -18.14
N PRO A 118 -6.63 -4.83 -18.64
CA PRO A 118 -7.99 -4.87 -18.12
C PRO A 118 -8.03 -5.12 -16.62
N LEU A 119 -9.06 -4.60 -15.94
CA LEU A 119 -9.22 -4.75 -14.48
C LEU A 119 -9.19 -6.22 -13.99
N PRO A 120 -9.80 -7.20 -14.69
CA PRO A 120 -9.68 -8.61 -14.29
C PRO A 120 -8.22 -9.10 -14.26
N ASP A 121 -7.44 -8.77 -15.28
CA ASP A 121 -6.03 -9.18 -15.40
C ASP A 121 -5.15 -8.49 -14.37
N GLN A 122 -5.47 -7.22 -14.07
CA GLN A 122 -4.87 -6.47 -12.98
C GLN A 122 -5.08 -7.16 -11.62
N ILE A 123 -6.29 -7.66 -11.35
CA ILE A 123 -6.60 -8.40 -10.11
C ILE A 123 -5.80 -9.70 -10.04
N VAL A 124 -5.74 -10.46 -11.14
CA VAL A 124 -4.96 -11.70 -11.21
C VAL A 124 -3.48 -11.43 -10.95
N PHE A 125 -2.91 -10.42 -11.60
CA PHE A 125 -1.51 -10.03 -11.42
C PHE A 125 -1.21 -9.60 -9.98
N ARG A 126 -2.04 -8.71 -9.39
CA ARG A 126 -1.89 -8.31 -7.99
C ARG A 126 -1.94 -9.50 -7.04
N ARG A 127 -2.86 -10.45 -7.25
CA ARG A 127 -2.92 -11.68 -6.43
C ARG A 127 -1.66 -12.52 -6.57
N SER A 128 -1.10 -12.65 -7.77
CA SER A 128 0.15 -13.39 -7.97
C SER A 128 1.36 -12.76 -7.26
N LEU A 129 1.38 -11.44 -7.10
CA LEU A 129 2.47 -10.72 -6.42
C LEU A 129 2.38 -10.76 -4.88
N LEU A 130 1.18 -10.97 -4.33
CA LEU A 130 0.92 -10.83 -2.90
C LEU A 130 0.81 -12.17 -2.16
N TRP A 131 0.67 -13.27 -2.89
CA TRP A 131 0.48 -14.62 -2.35
C TRP A 131 1.65 -15.59 -2.68
N HIS A 132 2.75 -15.06 -3.21
CA HIS A 132 4.00 -15.76 -3.54
C HIS A 132 5.20 -14.95 -3.05
#